data_AF-A0A847T7X6-F1
#
_entry.id   AF-A0A847T7X6-F1
#
_cell.length_a   1.000
_cell.length_b   1.000
_cell.length_c   1.000
_cell.angle_alpha   90.00
_cell.angle_beta   90.00
_cell.angle_gamma   90.00
#
_symmetry.space_group_name_H-M   'P 1'
#
loop_
_entity.id
_entity.type
_entity.pdbx_description
1 polymer ?
#
loop_
_entity_poly.entity_id
_entity_poly.type
_entity_poly.pdbx_seq_one_letter_code
_entity_poly.pdbx_strand_id
1 'polypeptide(L)'
;MGLVHIVFGQSSVPVLSEAVAMDEKMSGELLCFEDDLSVGPLFILDTKEGRAGRRQFWMQLAGVALPPVTAAEEEMPAAPATPAEEVPEDADRFQVLKAQLKENPDLEVWIWAGQNARDVCGYYWLVSQLYDFAGRIHIIYLNNLPFLNEKGAVFYPTHLHQILPKEFLKAKKLARAISLAEYELDGDEWHRLMNENAGIRLLEGGKKIKGEPTLFYDKELLTQSGKEFVKAWRVVQQVTGKLKYPVMDQFLGWRLKELIREGKLESKGELKTIRDFEVKLPGENMPAENTENPHTV
;
A
#
# COMPACT_ATOMS: atom_id res chain seq x y z
N MET A 1 6.71 25.07 -20.06
CA MET A 1 5.85 23.91 -19.76
C MET A 1 6.22 23.44 -18.37
N GLY A 2 5.27 23.44 -17.45
CA GLY A 2 5.49 22.88 -16.11
C GLY A 2 5.30 21.37 -16.18
N LEU A 3 6.07 20.61 -15.41
CA LEU A 3 5.95 19.16 -15.33
C LEU A 3 5.84 18.74 -13.87
N VAL A 4 4.89 17.87 -13.55
CA VAL A 4 4.78 17.21 -12.25
C VAL A 4 4.97 15.71 -12.45
N HIS A 5 5.93 15.13 -11.75
CA HIS A 5 6.12 13.70 -11.66
C HIS A 5 5.35 13.17 -10.45
N ILE A 6 4.59 12.10 -10.64
CA ILE A 6 3.88 11.43 -9.55
C ILE A 6 4.49 10.04 -9.33
N VAL A 7 4.79 9.74 -8.07
CA VAL A 7 5.20 8.41 -7.60
C VAL A 7 4.38 7.98 -6.41
N PHE A 8 4.36 6.67 -6.16
CA PHE A 8 3.70 6.08 -5.01
C PHE A 8 4.76 5.52 -4.04
N GLY A 9 4.75 6.03 -2.82
CA GLY A 9 5.64 5.67 -1.73
C GLY A 9 7.03 6.29 -1.77
N GLN A 10 7.49 6.68 -0.59
CA GLN A 10 8.73 7.42 -0.39
C GLN A 10 9.99 6.71 -0.92
N SER A 11 9.97 5.38 -1.00
CA SER A 11 11.11 4.60 -1.50
C SER A 11 11.45 4.91 -2.96
N SER A 12 10.47 5.34 -3.77
CA SER A 12 10.65 5.67 -5.18
C SER A 12 11.19 7.09 -5.40
N VAL A 13 11.08 7.97 -4.40
CA VAL A 13 11.45 9.39 -4.52
C VAL A 13 12.94 9.58 -4.84
N PRO A 14 13.90 9.00 -4.10
CA PRO A 14 15.32 9.27 -4.33
C PRO A 14 15.78 8.94 -5.75
N VAL A 15 15.38 7.76 -6.27
CA VAL A 15 15.83 7.30 -7.59
C VAL A 15 15.23 8.15 -8.71
N LEU A 16 13.99 8.61 -8.56
CA LEU A 16 13.36 9.45 -9.57
C LEU A 16 13.82 10.90 -9.49
N SER A 17 14.05 11.45 -8.28
CA SER A 17 14.67 12.77 -8.12
C SER A 17 16.05 12.83 -8.76
N GLU A 18 16.87 11.79 -8.57
CA GLU A 18 18.18 11.71 -9.21
C GLU A 18 18.04 11.65 -10.74
N ALA A 19 17.10 10.85 -11.26
CA ALA A 19 16.83 10.78 -12.69
C ALA A 19 16.34 12.11 -13.30
N VAL A 20 15.48 12.84 -12.58
CA VAL A 20 15.01 14.18 -12.98
C VAL A 20 16.17 15.16 -13.04
N ALA A 21 17.09 15.11 -12.08
CA ALA A 21 18.28 15.97 -12.08
C ALA A 21 19.26 15.65 -13.22
N MET A 22 19.23 14.42 -13.77
CA MET A 22 20.09 14.01 -14.89
C MET A 22 19.65 14.54 -16.26
N ASP A 23 18.41 15.04 -16.41
CA ASP A 23 17.87 15.41 -17.72
C ASP A 23 16.92 16.61 -17.62
N GLU A 24 17.35 17.74 -18.19
CA GLU A 24 16.58 19.00 -18.19
C GLU A 24 15.16 18.85 -18.75
N LYS A 25 14.91 17.88 -19.64
CA LYS A 25 13.56 17.65 -20.20
C LYS A 25 12.61 16.98 -19.20
N MET A 26 13.13 16.45 -18.10
CA MET A 26 12.35 15.92 -16.98
C MET A 26 12.29 16.93 -15.83
N SER A 27 12.80 18.16 -16.01
CA SER A 27 12.76 19.17 -14.95
C SER A 27 11.32 19.48 -14.57
N GLY A 28 10.98 19.24 -13.31
CA GLY A 28 9.63 19.32 -12.81
C GLY A 28 9.55 19.06 -11.31
N GLU A 29 8.37 19.31 -10.74
CA GLU A 29 8.06 18.99 -9.36
C GLU A 29 7.88 17.48 -9.20
N LEU A 30 8.31 16.91 -8.08
CA LEU A 30 8.06 15.50 -7.75
C LEU A 30 7.08 15.43 -6.59
N LEU A 31 5.91 14.85 -6.86
CA LEU A 31 4.84 14.61 -5.90
C LEU A 31 4.79 13.13 -5.54
N CYS A 32 4.78 12.83 -4.25
CA CYS A 32 4.68 11.47 -3.73
C CYS A 32 3.37 11.27 -2.97
N PHE A 33 2.67 10.18 -3.27
CA PHE A 33 1.52 9.71 -2.50
C PHE A 33 1.95 8.52 -1.64
N GLU A 34 1.80 8.65 -0.32
CA GLU A 34 2.27 7.64 0.63
C GLU A 34 1.22 6.58 0.95
N ASP A 35 -0.06 6.86 0.77
CA ASP A 35 -1.11 5.94 1.17
C ASP A 35 -1.14 4.68 0.28
N ASP A 36 -0.99 3.50 0.88
CA ASP A 36 -1.03 2.23 0.16
C ASP A 36 -2.47 1.74 -0.01
N LEU A 37 -3.13 2.21 -1.08
CA LEU A 37 -4.51 1.87 -1.43
C LEU A 37 -4.71 0.38 -1.76
N SER A 38 -3.62 -0.40 -1.90
CA SER A 38 -3.72 -1.85 -2.08
C SER A 38 -4.09 -2.59 -0.79
N VAL A 39 -4.06 -1.93 0.37
CA VAL A 39 -4.34 -2.54 1.67
C VAL A 39 -5.43 -1.75 2.40
N GLY A 40 -6.32 -2.48 3.09
CA GLY A 40 -7.32 -1.91 3.97
C GLY A 40 -8.55 -1.36 3.25
N PRO A 41 -9.45 -0.71 4.02
CA PRO A 41 -10.73 -0.24 3.50
C PRO A 41 -10.56 0.92 2.51
N LEU A 42 -11.39 0.91 1.47
CA LEU A 42 -11.55 1.99 0.49
C LEU A 42 -13.00 2.44 0.36
N PHE A 43 -13.92 1.85 1.12
CA PHE A 43 -15.33 2.24 1.08
C PHE A 43 -15.47 3.75 1.30
N ILE A 44 -16.19 4.40 0.38
CA ILE A 44 -16.48 5.84 0.38
C ILE A 44 -15.25 6.73 0.64
N LEU A 45 -14.07 6.37 0.13
CA LEU A 45 -12.82 7.08 0.42
C LEU A 45 -12.84 8.57 0.04
N ASP A 46 -13.70 8.96 -0.90
CA ASP A 46 -13.88 10.35 -1.32
C ASP A 46 -14.58 11.22 -0.24
N THR A 47 -15.18 10.58 0.78
CA THR A 47 -15.87 11.24 1.91
C THR A 47 -14.94 11.44 3.11
N LYS A 48 -15.33 12.34 4.04
CA LYS A 48 -14.56 12.56 5.28
C LYS A 48 -14.57 11.32 6.17
N GLU A 49 -15.70 10.62 6.18
CA GLU A 49 -15.97 9.41 6.95
C GLU A 49 -15.08 8.25 6.47
N GLY A 50 -15.00 8.03 5.14
CA GLY A 50 -14.12 7.03 4.55
C GLY A 50 -12.65 7.29 4.86
N ARG A 51 -12.20 8.55 4.74
CA ARG A 51 -10.82 8.94 5.12
C ARG A 51 -10.54 8.73 6.61
N ALA A 52 -11.50 9.03 7.49
CA ALA A 52 -11.36 8.78 8.91
C ALA A 52 -11.23 7.28 9.22
N GLY A 53 -12.06 6.43 8.60
CA GLY A 53 -11.95 4.97 8.74
C GLY A 53 -10.62 4.44 8.23
N ARG A 54 -10.10 5.00 7.13
CA ARG A 54 -8.78 4.63 6.61
C ARG A 54 -7.62 5.04 7.51
N ARG A 55 -7.67 6.24 8.12
CA ARG A 55 -6.70 6.65 9.16
C ARG A 55 -6.76 5.72 10.37
N GLN A 56 -7.96 5.36 10.81
CA GLN A 56 -8.16 4.45 11.93
C GLN A 56 -7.53 3.07 11.66
N PHE A 57 -7.72 2.55 10.44
CA PHE A 57 -7.07 1.32 9.98
C PHE A 57 -5.54 1.41 10.08
N TRP A 58 -4.92 2.49 9.58
CA TRP A 58 -3.47 2.67 9.68
C TRP A 58 -2.97 2.78 11.12
N MET A 59 -3.71 3.47 11.99
CA MET A 59 -3.40 3.55 13.43
C MET A 59 -3.45 2.17 14.10
N GLN A 60 -4.44 1.33 13.77
CA GLN A 60 -4.53 -0.05 14.26
C GLN A 60 -3.33 -0.89 13.82
N LEU A 61 -2.91 -0.77 12.56
CA LEU A 61 -1.74 -1.46 12.03
C LEU A 61 -0.44 -1.01 12.72
N ALA A 62 -0.32 0.28 13.04
CA ALA A 62 0.80 0.84 13.79
C ALA A 62 0.80 0.43 15.27
N GLY A 63 -0.30 -0.14 15.79
CA GLY A 63 -0.45 -0.49 17.20
C GLY A 63 -0.64 0.72 18.10
N VAL A 64 -1.10 1.84 17.54
CA VAL A 64 -1.48 3.03 18.30
C VAL A 64 -2.86 2.77 18.91
N ALA A 65 -2.95 2.82 20.24
CA ALA A 65 -4.23 2.68 20.94
C ALA A 65 -5.13 3.87 20.57
N LEU A 66 -6.25 3.57 19.92
CA LEU A 66 -7.26 4.58 19.63
C LEU A 66 -7.99 4.92 20.94
N PRO A 67 -8.26 6.21 21.23
CA PRO A 67 -9.22 6.52 22.27
C PRO A 67 -10.57 5.88 21.89
N PRO A 68 -11.31 5.32 22.86
CA PRO A 68 -12.62 4.74 22.58
C PRO A 68 -13.53 5.83 21.98
N VAL A 69 -14.16 5.53 20.84
CA VAL A 69 -15.19 6.38 20.25
C VAL A 69 -16.44 6.23 21.11
N THR A 70 -16.48 6.91 22.25
CA THR A 70 -17.73 7.11 22.97
C THR A 70 -18.52 8.18 22.22
N ALA A 71 -19.71 7.82 21.78
CA ALA A 71 -20.70 8.74 21.24
C ALA A 71 -21.07 9.76 22.32
N ALA A 72 -20.31 10.85 22.39
CA ALA A 72 -20.65 12.08 23.07
C ALA A 72 -19.75 13.16 22.46
N GLU A 73 -20.35 13.99 21.60
CA GLU A 73 -19.82 15.30 21.27
C GLU A 73 -19.74 16.13 22.56
N GLU A 74 -18.60 16.13 23.24
CA GLU A 74 -18.25 17.22 24.14
C GLU A 74 -16.78 17.55 23.95
N GLU A 75 -16.56 18.83 23.67
CA GLU A 75 -15.27 19.49 23.48
C GLU A 75 -14.29 19.09 24.61
N MET A 76 -13.38 18.17 24.32
CA MET A 76 -12.20 17.95 25.14
C MET A 76 -11.00 18.65 24.50
N PRO A 77 -10.20 19.42 25.29
CA PRO A 77 -9.06 20.13 24.76
C PRO A 77 -8.03 19.11 24.26
N ALA A 78 -7.50 19.36 23.08
CA ALA A 78 -6.43 18.58 22.48
C ALA A 78 -5.32 18.35 23.53
N ALA A 79 -5.10 17.08 23.88
CA ALA A 79 -3.86 16.68 24.54
C ALA A 79 -2.70 17.19 23.67
N PRO A 80 -1.60 17.69 24.26
CA PRO A 80 -0.55 18.34 23.49
C PRO A 80 0.10 17.31 22.58
N ALA A 81 -0.36 17.28 21.33
CA ALA A 81 0.36 16.64 20.25
C ALA A 81 1.70 17.35 20.20
N THR A 82 2.77 16.60 20.43
CA THR A 82 4.11 16.99 19.98
C THR A 82 3.99 17.55 18.56
N PRO A 83 4.64 18.68 18.22
CA PRO A 83 4.58 19.27 16.89
C PRO A 83 5.38 18.38 15.93
N ALA A 84 4.81 17.24 15.58
CA ALA A 84 5.11 16.58 14.33
C ALA A 84 4.51 17.51 13.28
N GLU A 85 5.36 18.06 12.41
CA GLU A 85 4.93 18.77 11.21
C GLU A 85 3.74 18.02 10.62
N GLU A 86 2.57 18.68 10.51
CA GLU A 86 1.39 18.09 9.91
C GLU A 86 1.71 17.77 8.46
N VAL A 87 2.23 16.57 8.21
CA VAL A 87 2.49 16.06 6.87
C VAL A 87 1.14 16.09 6.16
N PRO A 88 0.98 16.88 5.08
CA PRO A 88 -0.30 17.01 4.40
C PRO A 88 -0.84 15.63 4.04
N GLU A 89 -2.14 15.41 4.15
CA GLU A 89 -2.70 14.13 3.71
C GLU A 89 -2.60 14.03 2.19
N ASP A 90 -2.59 12.81 1.67
CA ASP A 90 -2.58 12.58 0.21
C ASP A 90 -3.78 13.22 -0.48
N ALA A 91 -4.92 13.32 0.21
CA ALA A 91 -6.08 14.06 -0.27
C ALA A 91 -5.77 15.56 -0.45
N ASP A 92 -5.04 16.18 0.48
CA ASP A 92 -4.66 17.60 0.39
C ASP A 92 -3.65 17.82 -0.73
N ARG A 93 -2.64 16.96 -0.84
CA ARG A 93 -1.69 16.94 -1.98
C ARG A 93 -2.43 16.89 -3.32
N PHE A 94 -3.43 16.01 -3.41
CA PHE A 94 -4.24 15.88 -4.62
C PHE A 94 -5.07 17.14 -4.92
N GLN A 95 -5.65 17.79 -3.91
CA GLN A 95 -6.38 19.05 -4.12
C GLN A 95 -5.45 20.17 -4.62
N VAL A 96 -4.23 20.27 -4.08
CA VAL A 96 -3.22 21.23 -4.54
C VAL A 96 -2.86 20.96 -6.00
N LEU A 97 -2.58 19.71 -6.38
CA LEU A 97 -2.31 19.31 -7.76
C LEU A 97 -3.47 19.69 -8.69
N LYS A 98 -4.70 19.41 -8.28
CA LYS A 98 -5.90 19.73 -9.07
C LYS A 98 -6.09 21.24 -9.25
N ALA A 99 -5.74 22.05 -8.25
CA ALA A 99 -5.74 23.51 -8.37
C ALA A 99 -4.66 23.99 -9.35
N GLN A 100 -3.42 23.50 -9.23
CA GLN A 100 -2.34 23.82 -10.16
C GLN A 100 -2.69 23.49 -11.62
N LEU A 101 -3.30 22.34 -11.87
CA LEU A 101 -3.75 21.91 -13.20
C LEU A 101 -4.87 22.80 -13.79
N LYS A 102 -5.70 23.42 -12.95
CA LYS A 102 -6.73 24.38 -13.36
C LYS A 102 -6.14 25.74 -13.69
N GLU A 103 -5.18 26.19 -12.87
CA GLU A 103 -4.52 27.49 -13.01
C GLU A 103 -3.52 27.52 -14.16
N ASN A 104 -2.87 26.39 -14.46
CA ASN A 104 -1.84 26.27 -15.49
C ASN A 104 -2.29 25.31 -16.63
N PRO A 105 -2.70 25.84 -17.79
CA PRO A 105 -3.10 25.04 -18.95
C PRO A 105 -1.96 24.19 -19.53
N ASP A 106 -0.72 24.64 -19.40
CA ASP A 106 0.48 24.01 -19.97
C ASP A 106 1.19 23.07 -18.99
N LEU A 107 0.58 22.81 -17.82
CA LEU A 107 1.08 21.85 -16.83
C LEU A 107 0.77 20.43 -17.28
N GLU A 108 1.81 19.62 -17.42
CA GLU A 108 1.69 18.18 -17.65
C GLU A 108 1.98 17.38 -16.38
N VAL A 109 1.36 16.20 -16.29
CA VAL A 109 1.55 15.27 -15.16
C VAL A 109 2.01 13.94 -15.70
N TRP A 110 3.09 13.41 -15.15
CA TRP A 110 3.64 12.10 -15.49
C TRP A 110 3.53 11.16 -14.29
N ILE A 111 2.61 10.20 -14.39
CA ILE A 111 2.40 9.17 -13.37
C ILE A 111 3.34 8.00 -13.64
N TRP A 112 4.26 7.74 -12.71
CA TRP A 112 5.18 6.61 -12.78
C TRP A 112 4.62 5.44 -11.99
N ALA A 113 4.41 4.31 -12.67
CA ALA A 113 3.86 3.13 -12.05
C ALA A 113 4.69 1.89 -12.37
N GLY A 114 5.11 1.17 -11.32
CA GLY A 114 5.71 -0.16 -11.41
C GLY A 114 4.66 -1.28 -11.50
N GLN A 115 5.13 -2.50 -11.74
CA GLN A 115 4.29 -3.70 -11.76
C GLN A 115 4.01 -4.21 -10.33
N ASN A 116 3.31 -3.41 -9.52
CA ASN A 116 2.91 -3.76 -8.16
C ASN A 116 1.51 -3.20 -7.81
N ALA A 117 0.86 -3.77 -6.79
CA ALA A 117 -0.52 -3.41 -6.46
C ALA A 117 -0.67 -1.97 -5.94
N ARG A 118 0.32 -1.47 -5.18
CA ARG A 118 0.31 -0.11 -4.64
C ARG A 118 0.21 0.93 -5.74
N ASP A 119 1.12 0.86 -6.71
CA ASP A 119 1.20 1.83 -7.80
C ASP A 119 -0.05 1.76 -8.70
N VAL A 120 -0.54 0.56 -8.98
CA VAL A 120 -1.75 0.37 -9.81
C VAL A 120 -3.00 0.90 -9.10
N CYS A 121 -3.16 0.66 -7.79
CA CYS A 121 -4.29 1.18 -7.03
C CYS A 121 -4.21 2.72 -6.90
N GLY A 122 -3.01 3.27 -6.66
CA GLY A 122 -2.79 4.72 -6.65
C GLY A 122 -3.09 5.37 -7.99
N TYR A 123 -2.69 4.74 -9.09
CA TYR A 123 -3.02 5.18 -10.45
C TYR A 123 -4.54 5.21 -10.69
N TYR A 124 -5.26 4.14 -10.34
CA TYR A 124 -6.72 4.08 -10.46
C TYR A 124 -7.41 5.19 -9.68
N TRP A 125 -6.98 5.44 -8.45
CA TRP A 125 -7.51 6.54 -7.64
C TRP A 125 -7.31 7.90 -8.30
N LEU A 126 -6.12 8.20 -8.84
CA LEU A 126 -5.86 9.48 -9.50
C LEU A 126 -6.68 9.63 -10.79
N VAL A 127 -6.68 8.62 -11.65
CA VAL A 127 -7.34 8.66 -12.96
C VAL A 127 -8.85 8.84 -12.83
N SER A 128 -9.47 8.22 -11.83
CA SER A 128 -10.90 8.38 -11.56
C SER A 128 -11.34 9.84 -11.29
N GLN A 129 -10.39 10.74 -11.00
CA GLN A 129 -10.65 12.12 -10.59
C GLN A 129 -10.03 13.18 -11.51
N LEU A 130 -9.26 12.76 -12.52
CA LEU A 130 -8.46 13.63 -13.40
C LEU A 130 -8.97 13.70 -14.85
N TYR A 131 -10.17 13.18 -15.13
CA TYR A 131 -10.77 13.18 -16.48
C TYR A 131 -10.79 14.57 -17.15
N ASP A 132 -11.12 15.62 -16.40
CA ASP A 132 -11.17 17.01 -16.90
C ASP A 132 -9.82 17.53 -17.44
N PHE A 133 -8.72 16.82 -17.14
CA PHE A 133 -7.36 17.15 -17.54
C PHE A 133 -6.81 16.18 -18.60
N ALA A 134 -7.68 15.40 -19.26
CA ALA A 134 -7.31 14.48 -20.31
C ALA A 134 -6.44 15.16 -21.39
N GLY A 135 -5.46 14.40 -21.90
CA GLY A 135 -4.42 14.91 -22.81
C GLY A 135 -3.19 15.52 -22.11
N ARG A 136 -3.30 15.93 -20.84
CA ARG A 136 -2.16 16.45 -20.05
C ARG A 136 -1.60 15.45 -19.04
N ILE A 137 -2.41 14.46 -18.66
CA ILE A 137 -1.99 13.39 -17.77
C ILE A 137 -1.42 12.23 -18.60
N HIS A 138 -0.17 11.90 -18.30
CA HIS A 138 0.59 10.85 -18.95
C HIS A 138 0.88 9.74 -17.94
N ILE A 139 0.93 8.51 -18.44
CA ILE A 139 1.36 7.34 -17.67
C ILE A 139 2.65 6.78 -18.24
N ILE A 140 3.59 6.47 -17.35
CA ILE A 140 4.78 5.65 -17.61
C ILE A 140 4.60 4.36 -16.81
N TYR A 141 4.08 3.31 -17.47
CA TYR A 141 3.81 2.03 -16.82
C TYR A 141 4.88 1.00 -17.14
N LEU A 142 5.63 0.57 -16.12
CA LEU A 142 6.75 -0.36 -16.26
C LEU A 142 6.31 -1.83 -16.22
N ASN A 143 5.34 -2.18 -17.05
CA ASN A 143 4.75 -3.51 -17.08
C ASN A 143 5.73 -4.53 -17.67
N ASN A 144 6.38 -5.32 -16.81
CA ASN A 144 7.32 -6.39 -17.17
C ASN A 144 8.41 -5.93 -18.15
N LEU A 145 8.90 -4.70 -17.99
CA LEU A 145 9.99 -4.18 -18.81
C LEU A 145 11.34 -4.65 -18.24
N PRO A 146 12.29 -5.05 -19.11
CA PRO A 146 13.62 -5.44 -18.68
C PRO A 146 14.48 -4.21 -18.35
N PHE A 147 15.15 -4.25 -17.21
CA PHE A 147 16.11 -3.25 -16.77
C PHE A 147 17.46 -3.87 -16.46
N LEU A 148 18.51 -3.04 -16.43
CA LEU A 148 19.86 -3.46 -16.08
C LEU A 148 20.17 -3.10 -14.63
N ASN A 149 20.67 -4.06 -13.85
CA ASN A 149 21.17 -3.79 -12.51
C ASN A 149 22.59 -3.21 -12.54
N GLU A 150 23.18 -2.95 -11.37
CA GLU A 150 24.54 -2.39 -11.24
C GLU A 150 25.61 -3.23 -11.94
N LYS A 151 25.41 -4.54 -12.03
CA LYS A 151 26.33 -5.50 -12.68
C LYS A 151 26.04 -5.66 -14.17
N GLY A 152 25.08 -4.92 -14.73
CA GLY A 152 24.67 -5.01 -16.12
C GLY A 152 23.85 -6.26 -16.45
N ALA A 153 23.34 -7.00 -15.46
CA ALA A 153 22.46 -8.14 -15.69
C ALA A 153 20.99 -7.67 -15.85
N VAL A 154 20.27 -8.33 -16.75
CA VAL A 154 18.85 -8.05 -17.02
C VAL A 154 17.98 -8.59 -15.88
N PHE A 155 17.07 -7.76 -15.37
CA PHE A 155 16.05 -8.13 -14.40
C PHE A 155 14.74 -7.39 -14.66
N TYR A 156 13.66 -7.82 -14.01
CA TYR A 156 12.32 -7.27 -14.17
C TYR A 156 11.85 -6.69 -12.84
N PRO A 157 12.01 -5.37 -12.61
CA PRO A 157 11.61 -4.71 -11.38
C PRO A 157 10.09 -4.69 -11.21
N THR A 158 9.63 -4.89 -9.98
CA THR A 158 8.21 -4.67 -9.63
C THR A 158 7.96 -3.27 -9.08
N HIS A 159 8.99 -2.63 -8.53
CA HIS A 159 8.92 -1.30 -7.93
C HIS A 159 9.96 -0.34 -8.54
N LEU A 160 9.63 0.95 -8.58
CA LEU A 160 10.50 1.98 -9.15
C LEU A 160 11.84 2.09 -8.43
N HIS A 161 11.87 1.97 -7.10
CA HIS A 161 13.09 2.05 -6.29
C HIS A 161 14.13 0.96 -6.59
N GLN A 162 13.76 -0.09 -7.32
CA GLN A 162 14.69 -1.15 -7.74
C GLN A 162 15.48 -0.75 -9.00
N ILE A 163 15.07 0.34 -9.66
CA ILE A 163 15.59 0.78 -10.95
C ILE A 163 16.69 1.82 -10.75
N LEU A 164 17.77 1.70 -11.51
CA LEU A 164 18.83 2.71 -11.50
C LEU A 164 18.34 4.02 -12.12
N PRO A 165 18.66 5.19 -11.54
CA PRO A 165 18.26 6.52 -12.05
C PRO A 165 18.46 6.71 -13.56
N LYS A 166 19.62 6.31 -14.09
CA LYS A 166 19.95 6.42 -15.53
C LYS A 166 19.00 5.66 -16.46
N GLU A 167 18.35 4.60 -15.98
CA GLU A 167 17.42 3.82 -16.82
C GLU A 167 16.05 4.52 -16.96
N PHE A 168 15.68 5.42 -16.04
CA PHE A 168 14.47 6.23 -16.18
C PHE A 168 14.54 7.18 -17.39
N LEU A 169 15.74 7.58 -17.82
CA LEU A 169 15.94 8.38 -19.03
C LEU A 169 15.49 7.68 -20.30
N LYS A 170 15.53 6.34 -20.32
CA LYS A 170 14.97 5.52 -21.39
C LYS A 170 13.46 5.34 -21.18
N ALA A 171 13.06 5.01 -19.95
CA ALA A 171 11.67 4.73 -19.59
C ALA A 171 10.75 5.93 -19.85
N LYS A 172 11.23 7.17 -19.72
CA LYS A 172 10.44 8.37 -20.01
C LYS A 172 9.89 8.42 -21.44
N LYS A 173 10.54 7.75 -22.40
CA LYS A 173 10.06 7.67 -23.79
C LYS A 173 8.76 6.87 -23.93
N LEU A 174 8.38 6.14 -22.89
CA LEU A 174 7.13 5.40 -22.80
C LEU A 174 5.98 6.26 -22.28
N ALA A 175 6.27 7.49 -21.84
CA ALA A 175 5.24 8.44 -21.45
C ALA A 175 4.25 8.63 -22.59
N ARG A 176 2.99 8.32 -22.30
CA ARG A 176 1.88 8.50 -23.23
C ARG A 176 0.70 9.09 -22.48
N ALA A 177 -0.07 9.93 -23.17
CA ALA A 177 -1.32 10.42 -22.63
C ALA A 177 -2.25 9.25 -22.32
N ILE A 178 -2.95 9.34 -21.20
CA ILE A 178 -4.03 8.42 -20.85
C ILE A 178 -5.19 8.69 -21.83
N SER A 179 -5.68 7.64 -22.48
CA SER A 179 -6.79 7.76 -23.42
C SER A 179 -8.13 7.92 -22.69
N LEU A 180 -9.13 8.50 -23.36
CA LEU A 180 -10.48 8.66 -22.77
C LEU A 180 -11.10 7.31 -22.35
N ALA A 181 -10.91 6.27 -23.16
CA ALA A 181 -11.38 4.92 -22.83
C ALA A 181 -10.68 4.34 -21.59
N GLU A 182 -9.41 4.70 -21.34
CA GLU A 182 -8.72 4.30 -20.11
C GLU A 182 -9.24 5.07 -18.90
N TYR A 183 -9.58 6.36 -19.02
CA TYR A 183 -10.22 7.07 -17.91
C TYR A 183 -11.52 6.42 -17.47
N GLU A 184 -12.36 6.01 -18.43
CA GLU A 184 -13.62 5.31 -18.15
C GLU A 184 -13.35 3.93 -17.52
N LEU A 185 -12.57 3.08 -18.20
CA LEU A 185 -12.31 1.71 -17.75
C LEU A 185 -11.57 1.66 -16.41
N ASP A 186 -10.51 2.45 -16.25
CA ASP A 186 -9.69 2.46 -15.03
C ASP A 186 -10.42 3.19 -13.89
N GLY A 187 -11.27 4.17 -14.20
CA GLY A 187 -12.17 4.81 -13.25
C GLY A 187 -13.24 3.83 -12.73
N ASP A 188 -13.84 3.03 -13.61
CA ASP A 188 -14.77 1.97 -13.23
C ASP A 188 -14.09 0.90 -12.36
N GLU A 189 -12.85 0.52 -12.68
CA GLU A 189 -12.07 -0.37 -11.82
C GLU A 189 -11.84 0.24 -10.43
N TRP A 190 -11.56 1.54 -10.33
CA TRP A 190 -11.47 2.22 -9.02
C TRP A 190 -12.79 2.12 -8.24
N HIS A 191 -13.92 2.45 -8.87
CA HIS A 191 -15.24 2.35 -8.24
C HIS A 191 -15.57 0.91 -7.80
N ARG A 192 -15.21 -0.09 -8.62
CA ARG A 192 -15.33 -1.50 -8.27
C ARG A 192 -14.53 -1.84 -7.01
N LEU A 193 -13.28 -1.39 -6.90
CA LEU A 193 -12.41 -1.64 -5.74
C LEU A 193 -12.90 -0.96 -4.45
N MET A 194 -13.51 0.23 -4.56
CA MET A 194 -14.16 0.91 -3.43
C MET A 194 -15.40 0.15 -2.96
N ASN A 195 -16.23 -0.34 -3.89
CA ASN A 195 -17.44 -1.10 -3.58
C ASN A 195 -17.15 -2.51 -3.05
N GLU A 196 -16.16 -3.20 -3.62
CA GLU A 196 -15.68 -4.50 -3.14
C GLU A 196 -15.11 -4.37 -1.72
N ASN A 197 -14.43 -3.26 -1.42
CA ASN A 197 -13.87 -2.94 -0.12
C ASN A 197 -13.05 -4.08 0.52
N ALA A 198 -12.33 -4.84 -0.32
CA ALA A 198 -11.51 -5.96 0.11
C ALA A 198 -10.42 -5.53 1.11
N GLY A 199 -10.01 -6.48 1.96
CA GLY A 199 -8.98 -6.25 2.97
C GLY A 199 -7.58 -6.07 2.38
N ILE A 200 -7.32 -6.75 1.26
CA ILE A 200 -6.11 -6.59 0.46
C ILE A 200 -6.42 -6.71 -1.03
N ARG A 201 -5.62 -6.07 -1.87
CA ARG A 201 -5.73 -6.03 -3.32
C ARG A 201 -4.45 -6.57 -3.94
N LEU A 202 -4.58 -7.66 -4.69
CA LEU A 202 -3.47 -8.37 -5.30
C LEU A 202 -3.41 -8.07 -6.79
N LEU A 203 -2.20 -7.84 -7.29
CA LEU A 203 -1.96 -7.70 -8.72
C LEU A 203 -1.87 -9.09 -9.37
N GLU A 204 -2.72 -9.38 -10.36
CA GLU A 204 -2.66 -10.66 -11.10
C GLU A 204 -1.84 -10.57 -12.41
N GLY A 205 -1.60 -9.35 -12.90
CA GLY A 205 -0.84 -9.08 -14.13
C GLY A 205 -1.44 -7.93 -14.93
N GLY A 206 -0.61 -7.23 -15.70
CA GLY A 206 -0.99 -5.92 -16.22
C GLY A 206 -1.52 -5.06 -15.08
N LYS A 207 -2.65 -4.38 -15.27
CA LYS A 207 -3.33 -3.60 -14.22
C LYS A 207 -4.44 -4.36 -13.47
N LYS A 208 -4.58 -5.68 -13.66
CA LYS A 208 -5.70 -6.44 -13.07
C LYS A 208 -5.52 -6.60 -11.55
N ILE A 209 -6.46 -6.07 -10.79
CA ILE A 209 -6.48 -6.14 -9.32
C ILE A 209 -7.59 -7.09 -8.85
N LYS A 210 -7.23 -8.04 -8.00
CA LYS A 210 -8.16 -8.94 -7.31
C LYS A 210 -8.21 -8.60 -5.82
N GLY A 211 -9.41 -8.38 -5.28
CA GLY A 211 -9.60 -8.24 -3.85
C GLY A 211 -9.58 -9.59 -3.13
N GLU A 212 -8.99 -9.61 -1.95
CA GLU A 212 -8.96 -10.75 -1.04
C GLU A 212 -9.24 -10.30 0.41
N PRO A 213 -9.73 -11.19 1.29
CA PRO A 213 -9.92 -10.88 2.70
C PRO A 213 -8.60 -10.54 3.41
N THR A 214 -8.68 -9.83 4.54
CA THR A 214 -7.49 -9.55 5.39
C THR A 214 -6.78 -10.83 5.86
N LEU A 215 -7.52 -11.93 5.99
CA LEU A 215 -7.03 -13.24 6.43
C LEU A 215 -6.26 -14.02 5.35
N PHE A 216 -6.13 -13.48 4.13
CA PHE A 216 -5.62 -14.22 2.96
C PHE A 216 -4.26 -14.91 3.20
N TYR A 217 -3.34 -14.25 3.91
CA TYR A 217 -2.00 -14.79 4.20
C TYR A 217 -1.86 -15.52 5.53
N ASP A 218 -2.95 -15.72 6.28
CA ASP A 218 -2.89 -16.35 7.61
C ASP A 218 -2.31 -17.76 7.52
N LYS A 219 -2.67 -18.51 6.49
CA LYS A 219 -2.20 -19.88 6.28
C LYS A 219 -0.68 -19.92 6.12
N GLU A 220 -0.11 -19.03 5.32
CA GLU A 220 1.33 -18.92 5.08
C GLU A 220 2.06 -18.48 6.36
N LEU A 221 1.52 -17.50 7.08
CA LEU A 221 2.07 -17.02 8.36
C LEU A 221 2.08 -18.13 9.42
N LEU A 222 1.00 -18.90 9.56
CA LEU A 222 0.92 -20.04 10.47
C LEU A 222 1.92 -21.12 10.08
N THR A 223 2.02 -21.43 8.78
CA THR A 223 2.96 -22.43 8.27
C THR A 223 4.42 -22.04 8.54
N GLN A 224 4.78 -20.77 8.43
CA GLN A 224 6.15 -20.29 8.70
C GLN A 224 6.47 -20.12 10.19
N SER A 225 5.47 -20.04 11.08
CA SER A 225 5.70 -19.82 12.52
C SER A 225 6.22 -21.07 13.25
N GLY A 226 5.84 -22.28 12.83
CA GLY A 226 6.37 -23.54 13.37
C GLY A 226 6.03 -23.83 14.84
N LYS A 227 6.64 -24.87 15.43
CA LYS A 227 6.39 -25.29 16.83
C LYS A 227 7.30 -24.59 17.86
N GLU A 228 8.44 -24.09 17.42
CA GLU A 228 9.41 -23.37 18.25
C GLU A 228 9.25 -21.87 18.06
N PHE A 229 9.70 -21.06 19.03
CA PHE A 229 9.65 -19.60 18.90
C PHE A 229 10.57 -19.12 17.76
N VAL A 230 9.98 -18.38 16.83
CA VAL A 230 10.69 -17.73 15.72
C VAL A 230 10.43 -16.23 15.76
N LYS A 231 11.47 -15.42 15.50
CA LYS A 231 11.34 -13.96 15.39
C LYS A 231 10.29 -13.59 14.33
N ALA A 232 9.33 -12.73 14.68
CA ALA A 232 8.22 -12.37 13.81
C ALA A 232 8.69 -11.78 12.47
N TRP A 233 9.74 -10.95 12.46
CA TRP A 233 10.31 -10.42 11.21
C TRP A 233 10.84 -11.51 10.27
N ARG A 234 11.33 -12.65 10.78
CA ARG A 234 11.77 -13.77 9.93
C ARG A 234 10.58 -14.46 9.27
N VAL A 235 9.50 -14.68 10.03
CA VAL A 235 8.23 -15.23 9.51
C VAL A 235 7.70 -14.34 8.39
N VAL A 236 7.62 -13.02 8.63
CA VAL A 236 7.20 -12.02 7.63
C VAL A 236 8.08 -12.11 6.38
N GLN A 237 9.41 -12.04 6.52
CA GLN A 237 10.34 -12.08 5.38
C GLN A 237 10.27 -13.40 4.59
N GLN A 238 10.07 -14.54 5.26
CA GLN A 238 9.88 -15.84 4.61
C GLN A 238 8.58 -15.91 3.80
N VAL A 239 7.50 -15.29 4.29
CA VAL A 239 6.25 -15.18 3.53
C VAL A 239 6.45 -14.20 2.37
N THR A 240 6.94 -12.99 2.63
CA THR A 240 7.19 -11.95 1.60
C THR A 240 8.06 -12.48 0.46
N GLY A 241 9.11 -13.24 0.75
CA GLY A 241 10.01 -13.81 -0.26
C GLY A 241 9.38 -14.86 -1.19
N LYS A 242 8.20 -15.39 -0.85
CA LYS A 242 7.43 -16.33 -1.71
C LYS A 242 6.40 -15.61 -2.57
N LEU A 243 6.13 -14.33 -2.31
CA LEU A 243 5.11 -13.57 -3.03
C LEU A 243 5.69 -13.06 -4.36
N LYS A 244 4.94 -13.27 -5.44
CA LYS A 244 5.27 -12.67 -6.76
C LYS A 244 5.27 -11.14 -6.69
N TYR A 245 4.27 -10.59 -5.99
CA TYR A 245 4.15 -9.16 -5.71
C TYR A 245 4.11 -9.00 -4.19
N PRO A 246 5.20 -8.51 -3.57
CA PRO A 246 5.26 -8.28 -2.14
C PRO A 246 4.17 -7.33 -1.64
N VAL A 247 3.72 -7.57 -0.42
CA VAL A 247 2.81 -6.69 0.32
C VAL A 247 3.57 -6.05 1.47
N MET A 248 3.04 -4.98 2.06
CA MET A 248 3.75 -4.25 3.10
C MET A 248 4.00 -5.12 4.35
N ASP A 249 5.26 -5.18 4.80
CA ASP A 249 5.66 -5.96 5.99
C ASP A 249 4.84 -5.59 7.25
N GLN A 250 4.42 -4.32 7.37
CA GLN A 250 3.56 -3.85 8.46
C GLN A 250 2.19 -4.55 8.46
N PHE A 251 1.61 -4.84 7.28
CA PHE A 251 0.34 -5.57 7.18
C PHE A 251 0.50 -7.02 7.67
N LEU A 252 1.54 -7.72 7.23
CA LEU A 252 1.84 -9.09 7.69
C LEU A 252 2.16 -9.12 9.19
N GLY A 253 2.89 -8.12 9.68
CA GLY A 253 3.16 -7.94 11.11
C GLY A 253 1.89 -7.71 11.93
N TRP A 254 0.95 -6.91 11.42
CA TRP A 254 -0.36 -6.73 12.04
C TRP A 254 -1.17 -8.04 12.03
N ARG A 255 -1.17 -8.80 10.93
CA ARG A 255 -1.82 -10.13 10.89
C ARG A 255 -1.26 -11.10 11.92
N LEU A 256 0.06 -11.12 12.14
CA LEU A 256 0.64 -11.91 13.23
C LEU A 256 0.08 -11.51 14.60
N LYS A 257 -0.07 -10.20 14.87
CA LYS A 257 -0.67 -9.72 16.12
C LYS A 257 -2.13 -10.14 16.26
N GLU A 258 -2.91 -10.08 15.18
CA GLU A 258 -4.29 -10.56 15.20
C GLU A 258 -4.38 -12.08 15.42
N LEU A 259 -3.53 -12.88 14.77
CA LEU A 259 -3.45 -14.33 15.01
C LEU A 259 -3.09 -14.67 16.46
N ILE A 260 -2.28 -13.84 17.13
CA ILE A 260 -2.01 -13.96 18.57
C ILE A 260 -3.26 -13.66 19.39
N ARG A 261 -4.00 -12.57 19.07
CA ARG A 261 -5.26 -12.23 19.75
C ARG A 261 -6.34 -13.29 19.57
N GLU A 262 -6.37 -13.93 18.40
CA GLU A 262 -7.27 -15.04 18.06
C GLU A 262 -6.85 -16.37 18.74
N GLY A 263 -5.73 -16.42 19.46
CA GLY A 263 -5.22 -17.64 20.10
C GLY A 263 -4.62 -18.67 19.14
N LYS A 264 -4.43 -18.31 17.87
CA LYS A 264 -3.84 -19.18 16.83
C LYS A 264 -2.32 -19.16 16.84
N LEU A 265 -1.70 -18.20 17.52
CA LEU A 265 -0.27 -18.11 17.76
C LEU A 265 -0.02 -17.75 19.23
N GLU A 266 1.02 -18.32 19.81
CA GLU A 266 1.60 -17.84 21.07
C GLU A 266 2.71 -16.84 20.76
N SER A 267 2.91 -15.84 21.63
CA SER A 267 3.94 -14.83 21.46
C SER A 267 4.83 -14.65 22.67
N LYS A 268 6.07 -14.25 22.43
CA LYS A 268 7.05 -13.84 23.45
C LYS A 268 7.68 -12.51 23.05
N GLY A 269 7.71 -11.53 23.96
CA GLY A 269 8.24 -10.18 23.71
C GLY A 269 7.14 -9.12 23.60
N GLU A 270 7.51 -7.91 23.20
CA GLU A 270 6.60 -6.78 23.09
C GLU A 270 5.98 -6.71 21.69
N LEU A 271 4.64 -6.61 21.59
CA LEU A 271 3.94 -6.54 20.30
C LEU A 271 3.98 -5.15 19.64
N LYS A 272 5.13 -4.46 19.72
CA LYS A 272 5.34 -3.12 19.13
C LYS A 272 5.64 -3.22 17.64
N THR A 273 6.81 -3.72 17.27
CA THR A 273 7.20 -3.97 15.87
C THR A 273 7.48 -5.45 15.64
N ILE A 274 7.55 -5.89 14.39
CA ILE A 274 7.92 -7.28 14.02
C ILE A 274 9.33 -7.69 14.50
N ARG A 275 10.14 -6.74 14.98
CA ARG A 275 11.47 -7.01 15.55
C ARG A 275 11.42 -7.33 17.04
N ASP A 276 10.35 -6.97 17.73
CA ASP A 276 10.25 -6.95 19.19
C ASP A 276 9.63 -8.21 19.79
N PHE A 277 9.08 -9.10 18.95
CA PHE A 277 8.46 -10.34 19.40
C PHE A 277 8.80 -11.56 18.55
N GLU A 278 8.57 -12.73 19.17
CA GLU A 278 8.66 -14.06 18.59
C GLU A 278 7.28 -14.72 18.61
N VAL A 279 7.02 -15.62 17.67
CA VAL A 279 5.77 -16.37 17.53
C VAL A 279 6.04 -17.86 17.42
N LYS A 280 5.09 -18.67 17.87
CA LYS A 280 5.00 -20.11 17.58
C LYS A 280 3.54 -20.55 17.52
N LEU A 281 3.30 -21.72 16.94
CA LEU A 281 2.01 -22.39 17.03
C LEU A 281 1.72 -22.82 18.48
N PRO A 282 0.45 -22.79 18.92
CA PRO A 282 0.05 -23.33 20.21
C PRO A 282 0.46 -24.80 20.36
N GLY A 283 0.90 -25.19 21.55
CA GLY A 283 1.08 -26.60 21.86
C GLY A 283 -0.26 -27.34 21.80
N GLU A 284 -0.28 -28.63 21.43
CA GLU A 284 -1.46 -29.48 21.57
C GLU A 284 -1.84 -29.61 23.05
N ASN A 285 -2.58 -28.64 23.57
CA ASN A 285 -3.40 -28.76 24.76
C ASN A 285 -4.83 -28.37 24.34
N MET A 286 -5.41 -29.16 23.42
CA MET A 286 -6.87 -29.31 23.44
C MET A 286 -7.19 -30.02 24.76
N PRO A 287 -8.03 -29.45 25.64
CA PRO A 287 -8.62 -30.26 26.69
C PRO A 287 -9.39 -31.37 25.98
N ALA A 288 -8.98 -32.62 26.21
CA ALA A 288 -9.79 -33.76 25.83
C ALA A 288 -11.19 -33.53 26.42
N GLU A 289 -12.20 -33.39 25.56
CA GLU A 289 -13.57 -33.59 26.00
C GLU A 289 -13.62 -34.98 26.61
N ASN A 290 -13.65 -35.04 27.95
CA ASN A 290 -14.03 -36.23 28.67
C ASN A 290 -15.48 -36.52 28.28
N THR A 291 -15.67 -37.30 27.23
CA THR A 291 -16.88 -38.08 27.07
C THR A 291 -16.86 -39.14 28.17
N GLU A 292 -17.35 -38.75 29.35
CA GLU A 292 -17.82 -39.69 30.35
C GLU A 292 -18.87 -40.58 29.67
N ASN A 293 -18.48 -41.83 29.46
CA ASN A 293 -19.40 -42.92 29.14
C ASN A 293 -20.34 -43.12 30.35
N PRO A 294 -21.67 -42.95 30.22
CA PRO A 294 -22.57 -43.47 31.23
C PRO A 294 -22.73 -44.97 30.99
N HIS A 295 -22.29 -45.71 32.01
CA HIS A 295 -22.44 -47.14 32.25
C HIS A 295 -23.65 -47.85 31.60
N THR A 296 -23.36 -49.04 31.09
CA THR A 296 -24.23 -50.22 31.17
C THR A 296 -24.70 -50.46 32.60
N VAL A 297 -26.02 -50.48 32.81
CA VAL A 297 -26.80 -51.55 33.46
C VAL A 297 -28.17 -51.59 32.79
#